data_AF-A0A1I6VHY7-F1
#
_entry.id   AF-A0A1I6VHY7-F1
#
_cell.length_a   1.000
_cell.length_b   1.000
_cell.length_c   1.000
_cell.angle_alpha   90.00
_cell.angle_beta   90.00
_cell.angle_gamma   90.00
#
_symmetry.space_group_name_H-M   'P 1'
#
loop_
_entity.id
_entity.type
_entity.pdbx_description
1 polymer ?
#
loop_
_entity_poly.entity_id
_entity_poly.type
_entity_poly.pdbx_seq_one_letter_code
_entity_poly.pdbx_strand_id
1 'polypeptide(L)'
;MRDEFVLRLVNKHIKQLIRVLNQCPPEKRSIVPEGYKNNIHWHLGHVLVITHFDVLILSEQTGLLPDHYQDFFAYGSKPADWQGEPPEWDELIAKLKELNHHIHETLKDRLDEPVRENALHTQNIGELIYLTAVHMKYHQGVVYGMLNSLKSRTAEAQDDLTTVNENAVTPNETAIFTGGCFWHMEEVFQKLGGVSDVYTGYSGGQDTNPTYNKVVSKTTDQLESVEVHYNPDRVTYDELLKVFWQNVDPTDDQSAIFYKGQEQRERAEASRKELRSSRWFHKPIGTKIAEATPFYKAEDEHQDYYKKSTLSFKVSEFLSGGSFIMNKMRGRWRNENER
;
A
#
# COMPACT_ATOMS: atom_id res chain seq x y z
N MET A 1 -10.18 4.30 25.90
CA MET A 1 -9.96 2.86 25.54
C MET A 1 -9.42 2.70 24.10
N ARG A 2 -9.67 3.66 23.20
CA ARG A 2 -9.00 3.77 21.88
C ARG A 2 -7.61 4.43 21.98
N ASP A 3 -7.39 5.15 23.06
CA ASP A 3 -6.28 6.10 23.22
C ASP A 3 -4.96 5.35 23.52
N GLU A 4 -5.00 4.32 24.38
CA GLU A 4 -3.87 3.42 24.59
C GLU A 4 -3.48 2.58 23.34
N PHE A 5 -4.38 2.42 22.37
CA PHE A 5 -4.10 1.55 21.23
C PHE A 5 -3.02 2.14 20.31
N VAL A 6 -3.07 3.43 20.01
CA VAL A 6 -2.13 4.07 19.06
C VAL A 6 -0.70 4.14 19.63
N LEU A 7 -0.57 4.40 20.93
CA LEU A 7 0.73 4.38 21.62
C LEU A 7 1.33 2.97 21.64
N ARG A 8 0.51 1.95 21.97
CA ARG A 8 0.94 0.55 21.88
C ARG A 8 1.36 0.17 20.45
N LEU A 9 0.72 0.73 19.43
CA LEU A 9 1.03 0.46 18.03
C LEU A 9 2.40 1.03 17.65
N VAL A 10 2.67 2.31 17.96
CA VAL A 10 4.01 2.91 17.73
C VAL A 10 5.09 2.16 18.49
N ASN A 11 4.89 1.85 19.77
CA ASN A 11 5.85 1.08 20.57
C ASN A 11 6.15 -0.30 19.95
N LYS A 12 5.11 -1.00 19.49
CA LYS A 12 5.24 -2.30 18.83
C LYS A 12 6.08 -2.17 17.56
N HIS A 13 5.80 -1.17 16.71
CA HIS A 13 6.54 -0.98 15.47
C HIS A 13 7.98 -0.51 15.72
N ILE A 14 8.25 0.35 16.69
CA ILE A 14 9.65 0.69 17.04
C ILE A 14 10.43 -0.54 17.47
N LYS A 15 9.88 -1.36 18.37
CA LYS A 15 10.53 -2.60 18.83
C LYS A 15 10.78 -3.60 17.69
N GLN A 16 9.79 -3.78 16.81
CA GLN A 16 9.91 -4.66 15.66
C GLN A 16 10.92 -4.14 14.64
N LEU A 17 10.97 -2.83 14.40
CA LEU A 17 11.92 -2.21 13.49
C LEU A 17 13.35 -2.42 14.01
N ILE A 18 13.60 -2.11 15.28
CA ILE A 18 14.91 -2.34 15.91
C ILE A 18 15.32 -3.81 15.82
N ARG A 19 14.38 -4.75 16.06
CA ARG A 19 14.65 -6.19 15.91
C ARG A 19 15.06 -6.56 14.48
N VAL A 20 14.43 -5.97 13.47
CA VAL A 20 14.79 -6.21 12.06
C VAL A 20 16.14 -5.57 11.73
N LEU A 21 16.35 -4.31 12.15
CA LEU A 21 17.61 -3.58 11.95
C LEU A 21 18.81 -4.29 12.58
N ASN A 22 18.64 -4.93 13.74
CA ASN A 22 19.69 -5.72 14.39
C ASN A 22 20.14 -6.95 13.59
N GLN A 23 19.40 -7.37 12.57
CA GLN A 23 19.81 -8.44 11.65
C GLN A 23 20.76 -7.94 10.55
N CYS A 24 20.94 -6.62 10.41
CA CYS A 24 21.83 -6.02 9.42
C CYS A 24 23.29 -6.03 9.89
N PRO A 25 24.19 -6.76 9.21
CA PRO A 25 25.62 -6.68 9.51
C PRO A 25 26.15 -5.25 9.28
N PRO A 26 27.10 -4.75 10.11
CA PRO A 26 27.61 -3.39 9.99
C PRO A 26 28.06 -2.99 8.59
N GLU A 27 28.76 -3.89 7.89
CA GLU A 27 29.30 -3.69 6.54
C GLU A 27 28.20 -3.57 5.46
N LYS A 28 26.96 -3.96 5.77
CA LYS A 28 25.83 -3.91 4.82
C LYS A 28 24.89 -2.73 5.05
N ARG A 29 25.05 -1.98 6.14
CA ARG A 29 24.13 -0.89 6.53
C ARG A 29 24.08 0.23 5.51
N SER A 30 25.22 0.54 4.89
CA SER A 30 25.38 1.64 3.92
C SER A 30 25.23 1.21 2.46
N ILE A 31 25.07 -0.09 2.20
CA ILE A 31 24.88 -0.62 0.84
C ILE A 31 23.44 -0.34 0.39
N VAL A 32 23.29 0.21 -0.83
CA VAL A 32 22.01 0.31 -1.53
C VAL A 32 21.83 -0.97 -2.37
N PRO A 33 20.90 -1.88 -2.02
CA PRO A 33 20.67 -3.09 -2.80
C PRO A 33 20.06 -2.77 -4.17
N GLU A 34 20.26 -3.65 -5.14
CA GLU A 34 19.66 -3.51 -6.47
C GLU A 34 18.13 -3.37 -6.39
N GLY A 35 17.58 -2.42 -7.14
CA GLY A 35 16.15 -2.09 -7.13
C GLY A 35 15.69 -1.16 -6.00
N TYR A 36 16.59 -0.78 -5.07
CA TYR A 36 16.29 0.18 -4.00
C TYR A 36 16.98 1.53 -4.25
N LYS A 37 16.37 2.60 -3.71
CA LYS A 37 16.89 3.97 -3.85
C LYS A 37 17.78 4.40 -2.67
N ASN A 38 17.61 3.76 -1.51
CA ASN A 38 18.23 4.13 -0.24
C ASN A 38 18.85 2.90 0.43
N ASN A 39 19.76 3.12 1.37
CA ASN A 39 20.36 2.05 2.19
C ASN A 39 19.63 1.89 3.53
N ILE A 40 19.97 0.84 4.29
CA ILE A 40 19.28 0.54 5.56
C ILE A 40 19.55 1.62 6.62
N HIS A 41 20.74 2.22 6.61
CA HIS A 41 21.09 3.34 7.49
C HIS A 41 20.15 4.53 7.28
N TRP A 42 19.87 4.89 6.03
CA TRP A 42 18.89 5.91 5.68
C TRP A 42 17.51 5.58 6.20
N HIS A 43 17.05 4.33 6.09
CA HIS A 43 15.73 3.95 6.59
C HIS A 43 15.59 4.08 8.11
N LEU A 44 16.65 3.76 8.87
CA LEU A 44 16.67 3.98 10.32
C LEU A 44 16.57 5.48 10.64
N GLY A 45 17.43 6.30 10.03
CA GLY A 45 17.41 7.75 10.27
C GLY A 45 16.12 8.42 9.80
N HIS A 46 15.57 7.99 8.67
CA HIS A 46 14.32 8.51 8.12
C HIS A 46 13.14 8.22 9.04
N VAL A 47 13.02 6.99 9.54
CA VAL A 47 11.97 6.67 10.52
C VAL A 47 12.10 7.54 11.77
N LEU A 48 13.32 7.78 12.27
CA LEU A 48 13.56 8.64 13.40
C LEU A 48 13.11 10.10 13.13
N VAL A 49 13.61 10.71 12.05
CA VAL A 49 13.33 12.12 11.71
C VAL A 49 11.86 12.35 11.40
N ILE A 50 11.22 11.45 10.66
CA ILE A 50 9.79 11.59 10.34
C ILE A 50 8.92 11.40 11.59
N THR A 51 9.25 10.43 12.46
CA THR A 51 8.51 10.27 13.72
C THR A 51 8.64 11.52 14.60
N HIS A 52 9.83 12.11 14.65
CA HIS A 52 10.08 13.34 15.40
C HIS A 52 9.28 14.52 14.83
N PHE A 53 9.30 14.70 13.52
CA PHE A 53 8.56 15.76 12.84
C PHE A 53 7.04 15.57 12.99
N ASP A 54 6.51 14.42 12.58
CA ASP A 54 5.08 14.16 12.55
C ASP A 54 4.47 14.21 13.95
N VAL A 55 5.15 13.66 14.96
CA VAL A 55 4.57 13.55 16.30
C VAL A 55 4.89 14.76 17.16
N LEU A 56 6.14 15.22 17.22
CA LEU A 56 6.51 16.32 18.14
C LEU A 56 6.34 17.69 17.51
N ILE A 57 6.81 17.88 16.27
CA ILE A 57 6.79 19.21 15.64
C ILE A 57 5.37 19.61 15.24
N LEU A 58 4.60 18.72 14.61
CA LEU A 58 3.21 19.03 14.22
C LEU A 58 2.25 19.17 15.42
N SER A 59 2.60 18.62 16.58
CA SER A 59 1.86 18.84 17.84
C SER A 59 2.46 19.91 18.75
N GLU A 60 3.34 20.75 18.20
CA GLU A 60 3.96 21.90 18.88
C GLU A 60 4.73 21.56 20.16
N GLN A 61 5.25 20.34 20.27
CA GLN A 61 6.15 19.95 21.36
C GLN A 61 7.57 20.42 21.09
N THR A 62 8.38 20.49 22.15
CA THR A 62 9.81 20.73 22.02
C THR A 62 10.48 19.60 21.25
N GLY A 63 11.24 19.95 20.22
CA GLY A 63 12.00 18.98 19.44
C GLY A 63 13.16 18.35 20.22
N LEU A 64 13.48 17.09 19.89
CA LEU A 64 14.55 16.31 20.51
C LEU A 64 15.73 16.03 19.58
N LEU A 65 15.58 16.28 18.28
CA LEU A 65 16.59 16.03 17.27
C LEU A 65 17.23 17.33 16.80
N PRO A 66 18.54 17.33 16.49
CA PRO A 66 19.18 18.46 15.82
C PRO A 66 18.62 18.67 14.41
N ASP A 67 18.50 19.93 13.99
CA ASP A 67 17.92 20.29 12.67
C ASP A 67 18.70 19.66 11.49
N HIS A 68 20.03 19.54 11.60
CA HIS A 68 20.88 18.99 10.54
C HIS A 68 20.62 17.51 10.24
N TYR A 69 19.87 16.79 11.08
CA TYR A 69 19.44 15.42 10.74
C TYR A 69 18.52 15.41 9.50
N GLN A 70 17.80 16.49 9.23
CA GLN A 70 16.94 16.65 8.05
C GLN A 70 17.75 16.56 6.76
N ASP A 71 18.99 17.06 6.74
CA ASP A 71 19.88 17.03 5.58
C ASP A 71 20.15 15.59 5.10
N PHE A 72 20.12 14.64 6.03
CA PHE A 72 20.38 13.24 5.75
C PHE A 72 19.11 12.40 5.55
N PHE A 73 18.04 12.72 6.27
CA PHE A 73 16.94 11.76 6.46
C PHE A 73 15.54 12.32 6.17
N ALA A 74 15.42 13.57 5.71
CA ALA A 74 14.14 14.15 5.32
C ALA A 74 13.49 13.39 4.14
N TYR A 75 12.21 13.69 3.89
CA TYR A 75 11.53 13.22 2.68
C TYR A 75 12.32 13.59 1.42
N GLY A 76 12.54 12.61 0.54
CA GLY A 76 13.24 12.82 -0.73
C GLY A 76 14.77 12.85 -0.66
N SER A 77 15.36 12.93 0.54
CA SER A 77 16.81 12.79 0.72
C SER A 77 17.29 11.40 0.26
N LYS A 78 18.55 11.33 -0.18
CA LYS A 78 19.19 10.08 -0.60
C LYS A 78 20.63 10.03 -0.10
N PRO A 79 21.15 8.83 0.23
CA PRO A 79 22.54 8.68 0.63
C PRO A 79 23.57 9.21 -0.36
N ALA A 80 23.24 9.17 -1.66
CA ALA A 80 24.12 9.68 -2.72
C ALA A 80 24.30 11.20 -2.69
N ASP A 81 23.37 11.93 -2.06
CA ASP A 81 23.34 13.39 -2.02
C ASP A 81 23.89 13.95 -0.70
N TRP A 82 24.24 13.09 0.27
CA TRP A 82 24.71 13.47 1.59
C TRP A 82 26.02 14.25 1.54
N GLN A 83 26.03 15.40 2.22
CA GLN A 83 27.22 16.22 2.42
C GLN A 83 27.73 15.98 3.85
N GLY A 84 28.81 15.22 3.98
CA GLY A 84 29.38 14.85 5.28
C GLY A 84 28.92 13.48 5.79
N GLU A 85 29.29 13.16 7.02
CA GLU A 85 28.97 11.87 7.65
C GLU A 85 27.60 11.94 8.32
N PRO A 86 26.70 10.98 8.03
CA PRO A 86 25.41 10.90 8.72
C PRO A 86 25.62 10.52 10.20
N PRO A 87 24.66 10.84 11.08
CA PRO A 87 24.69 10.37 12.46
C PRO A 87 24.89 8.85 12.58
N GLU A 88 25.65 8.47 13.61
CA GLU A 88 26.07 7.09 13.82
C GLU A 88 24.89 6.15 14.08
N TRP A 89 25.02 4.88 13.66
CA TRP A 89 23.93 3.91 13.76
C TRP A 89 23.42 3.72 15.20
N ASP A 90 24.33 3.59 16.16
CA ASP A 90 23.96 3.37 17.57
C ASP A 90 23.33 4.62 18.20
N GLU A 91 23.76 5.81 17.76
CA GLU A 91 23.13 7.08 18.13
C GLU A 91 21.69 7.15 17.62
N LEU A 92 21.44 6.80 16.36
CA LEU A 92 20.11 6.76 15.77
C LEU A 92 19.18 5.76 16.49
N ILE A 93 19.70 4.57 16.85
CA ILE A 93 18.94 3.58 17.63
C ILE A 93 18.62 4.11 19.03
N ALA A 94 19.57 4.77 19.70
CA ALA A 94 19.35 5.37 21.01
C ALA A 94 18.29 6.47 20.95
N LYS A 95 18.39 7.36 19.95
CA LYS A 95 17.43 8.45 19.72
C LYS A 95 16.04 7.94 19.37
N LEU A 96 15.92 6.86 18.62
CA LEU A 96 14.61 6.26 18.33
C LEU A 96 13.95 5.68 19.58
N LYS A 97 14.72 5.09 20.50
CA LYS A 97 14.22 4.62 21.80
C LYS A 97 13.84 5.77 22.71
N GLU A 98 14.66 6.82 22.76
CA GLU A 98 14.40 8.05 23.53
C GLU A 98 13.11 8.71 23.05
N LEU A 99 12.95 8.88 21.73
CA LEU A 99 11.75 9.44 21.12
C LEU A 99 10.51 8.62 21.44
N ASN A 100 10.58 7.27 21.37
CA ASN A 100 9.47 6.41 21.76
C ASN A 100 9.07 6.62 23.22
N HIS A 101 10.04 6.68 24.13
CA HIS A 101 9.78 6.90 25.55
C HIS A 101 9.15 8.29 25.77
N HIS A 102 9.70 9.33 25.14
CA HIS A 102 9.19 10.69 25.23
C HIS A 102 7.73 10.77 24.77
N ILE A 103 7.39 10.22 23.59
CA ILE A 103 6.01 10.18 23.07
C ILE A 103 5.05 9.56 24.10
N HIS A 104 5.45 8.45 24.73
CA HIS A 104 4.60 7.79 25.72
C HIS A 104 4.45 8.59 27.01
N GLU A 105 5.51 9.23 27.49
CA GLU A 105 5.43 9.99 28.73
C GLU A 105 4.69 11.31 28.58
N THR A 106 4.90 12.02 27.46
CA THR A 106 4.37 13.38 27.30
C THR A 106 3.00 13.44 26.64
N LEU A 107 2.63 12.45 25.82
CA LEU A 107 1.41 12.52 25.01
C LEU A 107 0.30 11.54 25.41
N LYS A 108 0.54 10.64 26.39
CA LYS A 108 -0.42 9.59 26.77
C LYS A 108 -1.82 10.09 27.13
N ASP A 109 -1.91 11.25 27.76
CA ASP A 109 -3.16 11.85 28.22
C ASP A 109 -3.63 13.00 27.31
N ARG A 110 -2.97 13.19 26.16
CA ARG A 110 -3.14 14.35 25.26
C ARG A 110 -3.56 13.96 23.84
N LEU A 111 -3.95 12.71 23.62
CA LEU A 111 -4.18 12.18 22.27
C LEU A 111 -5.33 12.87 21.52
N ASP A 112 -6.35 13.35 22.23
CA ASP A 112 -7.48 14.07 21.64
C ASP A 112 -7.19 15.57 21.45
N GLU A 113 -6.01 16.07 21.85
CA GLU A 113 -5.67 17.48 21.66
C GLU A 113 -5.59 17.81 20.16
N PRO A 114 -6.23 18.91 19.72
CA PRO A 114 -6.24 19.30 18.34
C PRO A 114 -4.86 19.75 17.89
N VAL A 115 -4.53 19.50 16.62
CA VAL A 115 -3.31 19.99 15.99
C VAL A 115 -3.64 21.00 14.89
N ARG A 116 -2.67 21.85 14.54
CA ARG A 116 -2.84 22.80 13.44
C ARG A 116 -3.03 22.06 12.13
N GLU A 117 -3.67 22.74 11.17
CA GLU A 117 -3.75 22.26 9.80
C GLU A 117 -2.35 21.90 9.29
N ASN A 118 -2.23 20.68 8.76
CA ASN A 118 -0.97 20.08 8.38
C ASN A 118 -1.15 19.25 7.11
N ALA A 119 -0.05 18.95 6.44
CA ALA A 119 -0.04 18.21 5.18
C ALA A 119 -0.55 16.76 5.31
N LEU A 120 -0.67 16.22 6.53
CA LEU A 120 -1.22 14.90 6.81
C LEU A 120 -2.75 14.93 7.01
N HIS A 121 -3.38 16.11 7.01
CA HIS A 121 -4.80 16.32 7.27
C HIS A 121 -5.31 15.70 8.57
N THR A 122 -4.43 15.59 9.56
CA THR A 122 -4.77 15.06 10.89
C THR A 122 -5.41 16.14 11.75
N GLN A 123 -6.36 15.73 12.59
CA GLN A 123 -7.14 16.62 13.43
C GLN A 123 -6.62 16.68 14.87
N ASN A 124 -5.95 15.63 15.34
CA ASN A 124 -5.48 15.51 16.72
C ASN A 124 -4.16 14.71 16.81
N ILE A 125 -3.54 14.74 18.00
CA ILE A 125 -2.26 14.06 18.30
C ILE A 125 -2.36 12.54 18.08
N GLY A 126 -3.48 11.92 18.42
CA GLY A 126 -3.71 10.49 18.25
C GLY A 126 -3.66 10.06 16.78
N GLU A 127 -4.19 10.87 15.88
CA GLU A 127 -4.13 10.65 14.43
C GLU A 127 -2.71 10.80 13.87
N LEU A 128 -1.92 11.76 14.34
CA LEU A 128 -0.50 11.88 14.00
C LEU A 128 0.26 10.60 14.39
N ILE A 129 0.11 10.16 15.65
CA ILE A 129 0.76 8.95 16.17
C ILE A 129 0.32 7.70 15.39
N TYR A 130 -0.95 7.63 15.00
CA TYR A 130 -1.47 6.53 14.17
C TYR A 130 -0.82 6.52 12.78
N LEU A 131 -0.77 7.67 12.08
CA LEU A 131 -0.14 7.75 10.76
C LEU A 131 1.36 7.44 10.82
N THR A 132 2.05 7.92 11.85
CA THR A 132 3.45 7.58 12.08
C THR A 132 3.64 6.08 12.29
N ALA A 133 2.75 5.39 13.01
CA ALA A 133 2.82 3.93 13.13
C ALA A 133 2.68 3.21 11.76
N VAL A 134 1.82 3.72 10.87
CA VAL A 134 1.65 3.19 9.51
C VAL A 134 2.88 3.43 8.63
N HIS A 135 3.50 4.60 8.75
CA HIS A 135 4.79 4.95 8.13
C HIS A 135 5.91 4.02 8.60
N MET A 136 6.04 3.82 9.91
CA MET A 136 7.02 2.89 10.49
C MET A 136 6.85 1.47 9.95
N LYS A 137 5.61 0.96 9.94
CA LYS A 137 5.29 -0.38 9.43
C LYS A 137 5.71 -0.56 7.97
N TYR A 138 5.60 0.49 7.15
CA TYR A 138 6.10 0.46 5.79
C TYR A 138 7.62 0.26 5.75
N HIS A 139 8.37 1.11 6.44
CA HIS A 139 9.83 1.04 6.45
C HIS A 139 10.36 -0.26 7.03
N GLN A 140 9.67 -0.86 8.00
CA GLN A 140 9.97 -2.22 8.46
C GLN A 140 9.94 -3.24 7.32
N GLY A 141 8.90 -3.21 6.48
CA GLY A 141 8.75 -4.11 5.33
C GLY A 141 9.86 -3.90 4.30
N VAL A 142 10.19 -2.64 4.00
CA VAL A 142 11.29 -2.28 3.09
C VAL A 142 12.62 -2.81 3.61
N VAL A 143 12.96 -2.51 4.87
CA VAL A 143 14.21 -2.99 5.49
C VAL A 143 14.27 -4.51 5.48
N TYR A 144 13.16 -5.21 5.75
CA TYR A 144 13.12 -6.67 5.66
C TYR A 144 13.40 -7.18 4.25
N GLY A 145 12.81 -6.57 3.22
CA GLY A 145 13.08 -6.88 1.81
C GLY A 145 14.55 -6.63 1.43
N MET A 146 15.10 -5.50 1.85
CA MET A 146 16.51 -5.16 1.63
C MET A 146 17.45 -6.16 2.29
N LEU A 147 17.19 -6.56 3.53
CA LEU A 147 17.98 -7.56 4.23
C LEU A 147 17.98 -8.90 3.50
N ASN A 148 16.84 -9.31 2.92
CA ASN A 148 16.78 -10.53 2.12
C ASN A 148 17.55 -10.41 0.80
N SER A 149 17.52 -9.24 0.15
CA SER A 149 18.32 -8.98 -1.06
C SER A 149 19.83 -8.97 -0.75
N LEU A 150 20.21 -8.45 0.41
CA LEU A 150 21.60 -8.35 0.86
C LEU A 150 22.18 -9.66 1.41
N LYS A 151 21.37 -10.70 1.61
CA LYS A 151 21.88 -12.05 1.85
C LYS A 151 22.56 -12.51 0.56
N SER A 152 23.89 -12.59 0.58
CA SER A 152 24.68 -13.16 -0.51
C SER A 152 24.10 -14.52 -0.86
N ARG A 153 23.70 -14.71 -2.13
CA ARG A 153 23.61 -16.05 -2.70
C ARG A 153 25.03 -16.61 -2.63
N THR A 154 25.31 -17.42 -1.62
CA THR A 154 26.48 -18.29 -1.67
C THR A 154 26.33 -19.11 -2.95
N ALA A 155 27.35 -19.03 -3.80
CA ALA A 155 27.42 -19.74 -5.05
C ALA A 155 27.25 -21.24 -4.80
N GLU A 156 26.15 -21.80 -5.28
CA GLU A 156 26.05 -23.16 -5.79
C GLU A 156 24.77 -23.27 -6.65
N ALA A 157 24.92 -24.03 -7.75
CA ALA A 157 23.94 -24.37 -8.79
C ALA A 157 23.65 -23.30 -9.86
N GLN A 158 24.53 -23.27 -10.86
CA GLN A 158 24.08 -23.31 -12.26
C GLN A 158 23.90 -24.78 -12.65
N ASP A 159 22.90 -25.04 -13.47
CA ASP A 159 22.39 -26.33 -13.98
C ASP A 159 21.31 -26.99 -13.09
N ASP A 160 20.04 -26.74 -13.43
CA ASP A 160 19.15 -27.79 -13.92
C ASP A 160 17.82 -27.19 -14.43
N LEU A 161 17.63 -27.25 -15.75
CA LEU A 161 16.31 -27.28 -16.37
C LEU A 161 15.72 -28.65 -16.07
N THR A 162 14.97 -28.81 -14.97
CA THR A 162 13.79 -29.69 -14.81
C THR A 162 13.46 -29.95 -13.34
N THR A 163 12.59 -29.12 -12.78
CA THR A 163 11.67 -29.60 -11.74
C THR A 163 10.28 -29.09 -12.09
N VAL A 164 9.40 -30.03 -12.44
CA VAL A 164 7.98 -29.80 -12.61
C VAL A 164 7.45 -29.20 -11.31
N ASN A 165 7.03 -27.93 -11.36
CA ASN A 165 6.36 -27.29 -10.24
C ASN A 165 4.87 -27.71 -10.28
N GLU A 166 4.45 -28.58 -9.37
CA GLU A 166 3.05 -29.01 -9.18
C GLU A 166 2.10 -27.88 -8.75
N ASN A 167 2.56 -26.62 -8.67
CA ASN A 167 1.74 -25.44 -8.40
C ASN A 167 1.70 -24.40 -9.54
N ALA A 168 2.11 -24.73 -10.76
CA ALA A 168 1.84 -23.88 -11.91
C ALA A 168 0.32 -23.78 -12.14
N VAL A 169 -0.31 -22.70 -11.69
CA VAL A 169 -1.69 -22.35 -12.04
C VAL A 169 -1.65 -21.90 -13.50
N THR A 170 -2.08 -22.76 -14.42
CA THR A 170 -2.30 -22.35 -15.82
C THR A 170 -3.47 -21.35 -15.85
N PRO A 171 -3.27 -20.11 -16.30
CA PRO A 171 -4.36 -19.15 -16.45
C PRO A 171 -5.29 -19.63 -17.57
N ASN A 172 -6.57 -19.80 -17.26
CA ASN A 172 -7.56 -20.25 -18.24
C ASN A 172 -8.60 -19.16 -18.56
N GLU A 173 -8.74 -18.13 -17.72
CA GLU A 173 -9.68 -17.02 -17.92
C GLU A 173 -9.12 -15.67 -17.49
N THR A 174 -9.77 -14.60 -17.98
CA THR A 174 -9.43 -13.21 -17.63
C THR A 174 -10.68 -12.41 -17.27
N ALA A 175 -10.52 -11.48 -16.34
CA ALA A 175 -11.55 -10.52 -15.92
C ALA A 175 -10.97 -9.10 -15.88
N ILE A 176 -11.75 -8.10 -16.30
CA ILE A 176 -11.30 -6.70 -16.32
C ILE A 176 -12.18 -5.86 -15.39
N PHE A 177 -11.53 -5.14 -14.47
CA PHE A 177 -12.18 -4.30 -13.46
C PHE A 177 -11.59 -2.90 -13.42
N THR A 178 -12.45 -1.92 -13.15
CA THR A 178 -12.11 -0.51 -12.89
C THR A 178 -12.70 -0.13 -11.53
N GLY A 179 -11.85 0.29 -10.60
CA GLY A 179 -12.24 0.50 -9.20
C GLY A 179 -11.64 1.74 -8.56
N GLY A 180 -11.25 2.73 -9.37
CA GLY A 180 -10.38 3.83 -8.93
C GLY A 180 -8.92 3.50 -9.25
N CYS A 181 -8.00 3.78 -8.33
CA CYS A 181 -6.57 3.57 -8.57
C CYS A 181 -6.25 2.10 -8.85
N PHE A 182 -5.80 1.80 -10.07
CA PHE A 182 -5.47 0.44 -10.51
C PHE A 182 -4.39 -0.28 -9.69
N TRP A 183 -3.48 0.44 -9.01
CA TRP A 183 -2.46 -0.15 -8.15
C TRP A 183 -3.10 -0.82 -6.92
N HIS A 184 -4.21 -0.28 -6.42
CA HIS A 184 -4.90 -0.84 -5.26
C HIS A 184 -5.61 -2.14 -5.65
N MET A 185 -6.30 -2.10 -6.79
CA MET A 185 -6.98 -3.27 -7.33
C MET A 185 -5.99 -4.38 -7.70
N GLU A 186 -4.80 -4.03 -8.21
CA GLU A 186 -3.71 -4.97 -8.48
C GLU A 186 -3.30 -5.72 -7.19
N GLU A 187 -3.01 -5.00 -6.11
CA GLU A 187 -2.65 -5.61 -4.82
C GLU A 187 -3.74 -6.54 -4.29
N VAL A 188 -5.00 -6.11 -4.38
CA VAL A 188 -6.15 -6.86 -3.87
C VAL A 188 -6.29 -8.20 -4.60
N PHE A 189 -6.26 -8.20 -5.93
CA PHE A 189 -6.44 -9.41 -6.71
C PHE A 189 -5.22 -10.34 -6.69
N GLN A 190 -3.99 -9.80 -6.68
CA GLN A 190 -2.78 -10.63 -6.65
C GLN A 190 -2.65 -11.48 -5.37
N LYS A 191 -3.38 -11.13 -4.31
CA LYS A 191 -3.39 -11.91 -3.05
C LYS A 191 -4.39 -13.07 -3.04
N LEU A 192 -5.24 -13.20 -4.05
CA LEU A 192 -6.23 -14.27 -4.11
C LEU A 192 -5.60 -15.57 -4.60
N GLY A 193 -5.79 -16.65 -3.83
CA GLY A 193 -5.42 -17.99 -4.29
C GLY A 193 -6.23 -18.36 -5.54
N GLY A 194 -5.56 -18.79 -6.61
CA GLY A 194 -6.19 -19.10 -7.90
C GLY A 194 -6.05 -18.00 -8.96
N VAL A 195 -5.63 -16.79 -8.56
CA VAL A 195 -5.16 -15.75 -9.49
C VAL A 195 -3.70 -16.04 -9.82
N SER A 196 -3.36 -16.11 -11.11
CA SER A 196 -2.00 -16.35 -11.59
C SER A 196 -1.23 -15.04 -11.79
N ASP A 197 -1.89 -14.02 -12.36
CA ASP A 197 -1.32 -12.72 -12.64
C ASP A 197 -2.38 -11.62 -12.60
N VAL A 198 -1.94 -10.38 -12.36
CA VAL A 198 -2.78 -9.19 -12.51
C VAL A 198 -1.95 -8.11 -13.16
N TYR A 199 -2.45 -7.52 -14.24
CA TYR A 199 -1.79 -6.43 -14.95
C TYR A 199 -2.56 -5.13 -14.77
N THR A 200 -1.85 -4.04 -14.48
CA THR A 200 -2.42 -2.68 -14.52
C THR A 200 -2.44 -2.17 -15.96
N GLY A 201 -3.47 -1.41 -16.30
CA GLY A 201 -3.66 -0.92 -17.67
C GLY A 201 -4.86 -0.01 -17.83
N TYR A 202 -5.31 0.10 -19.08
CA TYR A 202 -6.36 1.02 -19.49
C TYR A 202 -7.39 0.28 -20.34
N SER A 203 -8.67 0.48 -20.04
CA SER A 203 -9.79 -0.12 -20.80
C SER A 203 -11.06 0.70 -20.67
N GLY A 204 -12.06 0.42 -21.51
CA GLY A 204 -13.37 1.07 -21.52
C GLY A 204 -13.53 2.22 -22.53
N GLY A 205 -12.43 2.73 -23.08
CA GLY A 205 -12.41 3.79 -24.07
C GLY A 205 -12.23 3.33 -25.51
N GLN A 206 -12.40 4.26 -26.46
CA GLN A 206 -12.18 4.10 -27.90
C GLN A 206 -10.77 4.50 -28.33
N ASP A 207 -10.04 5.26 -27.50
CA ASP A 207 -8.69 5.69 -27.81
C ASP A 207 -7.71 4.51 -27.91
N THR A 208 -6.90 4.49 -28.96
CA THR A 208 -5.88 3.45 -29.16
C THR A 208 -4.54 3.86 -28.57
N ASN A 209 -3.86 2.92 -27.91
CA ASN A 209 -2.55 3.11 -27.27
C ASN A 209 -2.50 4.30 -26.29
N PRO A 210 -3.37 4.33 -25.26
CA PRO A 210 -3.35 5.35 -24.22
C PRO A 210 -2.05 5.33 -23.42
N THR A 211 -1.65 6.49 -22.90
CA THR A 211 -0.53 6.63 -21.95
C THR A 211 -1.05 7.14 -20.61
N TYR A 212 -0.33 6.85 -19.53
CA TYR A 212 -0.75 7.25 -18.17
C TYR A 212 -1.16 8.73 -18.08
N ASN A 213 -0.30 9.62 -18.61
CA ASN A 213 -0.54 11.06 -18.56
C ASN A 213 -1.82 11.51 -19.28
N LYS A 214 -2.23 10.81 -20.34
CA LYS A 214 -3.46 11.12 -21.10
C LYS A 214 -4.72 10.65 -20.37
N VAL A 215 -4.61 9.50 -19.70
CA VAL A 215 -5.70 8.90 -18.92
C VAL A 215 -5.95 9.71 -17.66
N VAL A 216 -4.89 10.03 -16.90
CA VAL A 216 -5.00 10.83 -15.66
C VAL A 216 -5.44 12.27 -15.93
N SER A 217 -5.06 12.85 -17.08
CA SER A 217 -5.54 14.18 -17.48
C SER A 217 -7.00 14.21 -17.94
N LYS A 218 -7.69 13.06 -17.98
CA LYS A 218 -9.08 12.89 -18.44
C LYS A 218 -9.31 13.40 -19.87
N THR A 219 -8.27 13.36 -20.69
CA THR A 219 -8.35 13.74 -22.12
C THR A 219 -8.77 12.58 -23.01
N THR A 220 -8.86 11.38 -22.45
CA THR A 220 -9.31 10.14 -23.10
C THR A 220 -10.53 9.59 -22.39
N ASP A 221 -11.30 8.74 -23.07
CA ASP A 221 -12.41 7.98 -22.49
C ASP A 221 -11.98 6.67 -21.81
N GLN A 222 -10.68 6.37 -21.82
CA GLN A 222 -10.07 5.22 -21.14
C GLN A 222 -10.09 5.36 -19.62
N LEU A 223 -10.26 4.23 -18.92
CA LEU A 223 -10.26 4.15 -17.46
C LEU A 223 -9.09 3.29 -16.95
N GLU A 224 -8.51 3.70 -15.81
CA GLU A 224 -7.55 2.88 -15.07
C GLU A 224 -8.17 1.54 -14.69
N SER A 225 -7.59 0.46 -15.18
CA SER A 225 -8.17 -0.88 -15.09
C SER A 225 -7.13 -1.92 -14.70
N VAL A 226 -7.60 -3.04 -14.18
CA VAL A 226 -6.79 -4.25 -13.97
C VAL A 226 -7.33 -5.38 -14.81
N GLU A 227 -6.44 -6.13 -15.46
CA GLU A 227 -6.77 -7.42 -16.06
C GLU A 227 -6.25 -8.54 -15.14
N VAL A 228 -7.19 -9.28 -14.57
CA VAL A 228 -6.95 -10.39 -13.65
C VAL A 228 -6.94 -11.68 -14.44
N HIS A 229 -5.82 -12.42 -14.39
CA HIS A 229 -5.65 -13.74 -14.98
C HIS A 229 -5.85 -14.79 -13.89
N TYR A 230 -6.81 -15.70 -14.08
CA TYR A 230 -7.20 -16.64 -13.03
C TYR A 230 -7.52 -18.03 -13.57
N ASN A 231 -7.51 -19.01 -12.66
CA ASN A 231 -7.97 -20.35 -12.92
C ASN A 231 -9.38 -20.55 -12.31
N PRO A 232 -10.43 -20.75 -13.13
CA PRO A 232 -11.81 -20.89 -12.66
C PRO A 232 -12.04 -22.12 -11.77
N ASP A 233 -11.16 -23.13 -11.81
CA ASP A 233 -11.21 -24.29 -10.92
C ASP A 233 -10.71 -23.98 -9.51
N ARG A 234 -9.99 -22.87 -9.33
CA ARG A 234 -9.42 -22.44 -8.04
C ARG A 234 -10.09 -21.19 -7.47
N VAL A 235 -10.49 -20.26 -8.33
CA VAL A 235 -11.22 -19.05 -7.96
C VAL A 235 -12.25 -18.73 -9.03
N THR A 236 -13.50 -18.55 -8.63
CA THR A 236 -14.62 -18.29 -9.53
C THR A 236 -14.74 -16.81 -9.87
N TYR A 237 -15.39 -16.50 -11.00
CA TYR A 237 -15.70 -15.11 -11.36
C TYR A 237 -16.56 -14.41 -10.29
N ASP A 238 -17.48 -15.13 -9.64
CA ASP A 238 -18.30 -14.58 -8.55
C ASP A 238 -17.46 -14.20 -7.31
N GLU A 239 -16.40 -14.95 -7.02
CA GLU A 239 -15.46 -14.60 -5.96
C GLU A 239 -14.65 -13.34 -6.33
N LEU A 240 -14.24 -13.21 -7.60
CA LEU A 240 -13.61 -11.97 -8.08
C LEU A 240 -14.55 -10.77 -7.98
N LEU A 241 -15.82 -10.92 -8.37
CA LEU A 241 -16.85 -9.89 -8.22
C LEU A 241 -17.06 -9.50 -6.75
N LYS A 242 -17.12 -10.49 -5.84
CA LYS A 242 -17.24 -10.23 -4.40
C LYS A 242 -16.06 -9.43 -3.87
N VAL A 243 -14.84 -9.81 -4.27
CA VAL A 243 -13.63 -9.07 -3.90
C VAL A 243 -13.67 -7.66 -4.47
N PHE A 244 -14.07 -7.49 -5.73
CA PHE A 244 -14.26 -6.18 -6.34
C PHE A 244 -15.20 -5.30 -5.49
N TRP A 245 -16.42 -5.76 -5.21
CA TRP A 245 -17.42 -5.00 -4.46
C TRP A 245 -16.99 -4.62 -3.03
N GLN A 246 -16.07 -5.37 -2.43
CA GLN A 246 -15.52 -5.09 -1.10
C GLN A 246 -14.43 -4.01 -1.10
N ASN A 247 -13.86 -3.69 -2.26
CA ASN A 247 -12.67 -2.82 -2.38
C ASN A 247 -12.91 -1.56 -3.22
N VAL A 248 -14.13 -1.33 -3.72
CA VAL A 248 -14.50 -0.14 -4.51
C VAL A 248 -15.65 0.63 -3.87
N ASP A 249 -15.79 1.92 -4.19
CA ASP A 249 -17.06 2.63 -4.00
C ASP A 249 -17.99 2.32 -5.18
N PRO A 250 -19.01 1.47 -5.02
CA PRO A 250 -19.90 1.13 -6.12
C PRO A 250 -20.90 2.26 -6.42
N THR A 251 -20.90 3.35 -5.65
CA THR A 251 -21.72 4.55 -5.88
C THR A 251 -20.99 5.63 -6.66
N ASP A 252 -19.68 5.42 -6.91
CA ASP A 252 -18.84 6.26 -7.77
C ASP A 252 -19.01 5.87 -9.25
N ASP A 253 -19.11 6.87 -10.12
CA ASP A 253 -19.36 6.71 -11.57
C ASP A 253 -18.10 6.34 -12.37
N GLN A 254 -16.95 6.30 -11.70
CA GLN A 254 -15.66 5.87 -12.24
C GLN A 254 -15.38 4.37 -12.03
N SER A 255 -16.30 3.61 -11.42
CA SER A 255 -16.17 2.16 -11.30
C SER A 255 -16.84 1.41 -12.47
N ALA A 256 -16.21 0.34 -12.95
CA ALA A 256 -16.73 -0.48 -14.05
C ALA A 256 -16.30 -1.95 -13.94
N ILE A 257 -17.16 -2.83 -14.46
CA ILE A 257 -16.88 -4.24 -14.71
C ILE A 257 -17.01 -4.45 -16.22
N PHE A 258 -15.90 -4.87 -16.85
CA PHE A 258 -15.84 -5.11 -18.28
C PHE A 258 -15.93 -6.61 -18.56
N TYR A 259 -17.10 -7.06 -19.02
CA TYR A 259 -17.36 -8.49 -19.23
C TYR A 259 -16.79 -8.98 -20.56
N LYS A 260 -16.26 -10.21 -20.56
CA LYS A 260 -15.88 -10.99 -21.74
C LYS A 260 -16.91 -12.08 -21.96
N GLY A 261 -17.93 -11.79 -22.79
CA GLY A 261 -19.01 -12.72 -23.12
C GLY A 261 -20.22 -12.70 -22.19
N GLN A 262 -21.22 -13.52 -22.51
CA GLN A 262 -22.54 -13.50 -21.87
C GLN A 262 -22.52 -13.97 -20.42
N GLU A 263 -21.73 -15.00 -20.09
CA GLU A 263 -21.68 -15.54 -18.72
C GLU A 263 -21.18 -14.51 -17.71
N GLN A 264 -20.06 -13.84 -18.00
CA GLN A 264 -19.53 -12.78 -17.13
C GLN A 264 -20.53 -11.63 -16.98
N ARG A 265 -21.24 -11.27 -18.06
CA ARG A 265 -22.29 -10.25 -17.99
C ARG A 265 -23.40 -10.64 -17.02
N GLU A 266 -23.95 -11.84 -17.16
CA GLU A 266 -25.06 -12.32 -16.33
C GLU A 266 -24.65 -12.39 -14.85
N ARG A 267 -23.46 -12.92 -14.56
CA ARG A 267 -22.91 -12.98 -13.19
C ARG A 267 -22.64 -11.59 -12.61
N ALA A 268 -22.07 -10.67 -13.39
CA ALA A 268 -21.85 -9.28 -12.95
C ALA A 268 -23.17 -8.57 -12.65
N GLU A 269 -24.17 -8.70 -13.52
CA GLU A 269 -25.50 -8.11 -13.30
C GLU A 269 -26.22 -8.71 -12.08
N ALA A 270 -26.11 -10.03 -11.88
CA ALA A 270 -26.64 -10.72 -10.71
C ALA A 270 -25.97 -10.24 -9.41
N SER A 271 -24.64 -10.16 -9.38
CA SER A 271 -23.90 -9.67 -8.20
C SER A 271 -24.25 -8.21 -7.84
N ARG A 272 -24.42 -7.34 -8.85
CA ARG A 272 -24.90 -5.96 -8.65
C ARG A 272 -26.31 -5.93 -8.05
N LYS A 273 -27.20 -6.82 -8.50
CA LYS A 273 -28.57 -6.94 -7.98
C LYS A 273 -28.58 -7.43 -6.53
N GLU A 274 -27.71 -8.37 -6.20
CA GLU A 274 -27.51 -8.85 -4.83
C GLU A 274 -27.01 -7.72 -3.92
N LEU A 275 -25.99 -6.98 -4.37
CA LEU A 275 -25.44 -5.83 -3.65
C LEU A 275 -26.52 -4.76 -3.40
N ARG A 276 -27.37 -4.46 -4.40
CA ARG A 276 -28.49 -3.53 -4.23
C ARG A 276 -29.52 -4.04 -3.22
N SER A 277 -29.80 -5.34 -3.23
CA SER A 277 -30.76 -5.97 -2.30
C SER A 277 -30.27 -5.95 -0.85
N SER A 278 -28.95 -5.97 -0.62
CA SER A 278 -28.35 -5.90 0.72
C SER A 278 -28.65 -4.61 1.49
N ARG A 279 -29.07 -3.54 0.79
CA ARG A 279 -29.29 -2.18 1.33
C ARG A 279 -28.07 -1.57 2.04
N TRP A 280 -26.86 -2.05 1.74
CA TRP A 280 -25.62 -1.50 2.31
C TRP A 280 -25.31 -0.08 1.84
N PHE A 281 -25.82 0.30 0.66
CA PHE A 281 -25.65 1.62 0.07
C PHE A 281 -26.98 2.36 0.00
N HIS A 282 -26.98 3.60 0.49
CA HIS A 282 -28.14 4.50 0.40
C HIS A 282 -28.22 5.22 -0.96
N LYS A 283 -27.09 5.34 -1.66
CA LYS A 283 -27.04 5.85 -3.03
C LYS A 283 -27.22 4.70 -4.03
N PRO A 284 -27.75 4.97 -5.25
CA PRO A 284 -27.76 3.99 -6.33
C PRO A 284 -26.35 3.48 -6.64
N ILE A 285 -26.26 2.21 -7.06
CA ILE A 285 -25.01 1.62 -7.55
C ILE A 285 -24.72 2.21 -8.93
N GLY A 286 -23.65 3.00 -9.04
CA GLY A 286 -23.19 3.69 -10.24
C GLY A 286 -22.20 2.89 -11.09
N THR A 287 -21.68 1.77 -10.58
CA THR A 287 -20.76 0.91 -11.31
C THR A 287 -21.31 0.45 -12.65
N LYS A 288 -20.57 0.77 -13.71
CA LYS A 288 -20.91 0.39 -15.09
C LYS A 288 -20.65 -1.10 -15.29
N ILE A 289 -21.53 -1.77 -16.01
CA ILE A 289 -21.32 -3.14 -16.50
C ILE A 289 -21.41 -3.04 -18.01
N ALA A 290 -20.29 -3.25 -18.69
CA ALA A 290 -20.16 -3.03 -20.14
C ALA A 290 -19.30 -4.13 -20.77
N GLU A 291 -19.40 -4.29 -22.09
CA GLU A 291 -18.56 -5.21 -22.83
C GLU A 291 -17.09 -4.73 -22.79
N ALA A 292 -16.17 -5.68 -22.66
CA ALA A 292 -14.75 -5.37 -22.66
C ALA A 292 -14.28 -4.81 -24.01
N THR A 293 -13.61 -3.66 -23.99
CA THR A 293 -12.82 -3.14 -25.10
C THR A 293 -11.38 -3.66 -24.99
N PRO A 294 -10.49 -3.43 -25.98
CA PRO A 294 -9.09 -3.82 -25.86
C PRO A 294 -8.46 -3.30 -24.56
N PHE A 295 -7.76 -4.18 -23.86
CA PHE A 295 -6.98 -3.83 -22.68
C PHE A 295 -5.58 -3.40 -23.11
N TYR A 296 -5.19 -2.18 -22.74
CA TYR A 296 -3.86 -1.65 -23.00
C TYR A 296 -3.05 -1.73 -21.71
N LYS A 297 -2.08 -2.63 -21.65
CA LYS A 297 -1.19 -2.76 -20.50
C LYS A 297 -0.46 -1.42 -20.25
N ALA A 298 -0.49 -0.94 -19.02
CA ALA A 298 0.22 0.26 -18.61
C ALA A 298 1.74 0.03 -18.64
N GLU A 299 2.48 1.12 -18.68
CA GLU A 299 3.93 1.18 -18.67
C GLU A 299 4.52 0.31 -17.53
N ASP A 300 5.67 -0.34 -17.75
CA ASP A 300 6.23 -1.33 -16.80
C ASP A 300 6.50 -0.79 -15.39
N GLU A 301 6.64 0.53 -15.26
CA GLU A 301 6.75 1.23 -13.98
C GLU A 301 5.47 1.19 -13.13
N HIS A 302 4.30 1.02 -13.76
CA HIS A 302 2.99 0.91 -13.10
C HIS A 302 2.60 -0.53 -12.73
N GLN A 303 3.34 -1.52 -13.22
CA GLN A 303 3.14 -2.92 -12.85
C GLN A 303 3.77 -3.20 -11.49
N ASP A 304 3.11 -3.96 -10.63
CA ASP A 304 3.54 -4.22 -9.26
C ASP A 304 3.89 -2.94 -8.49
N TYR A 305 3.19 -1.84 -8.79
CA TYR A 305 3.55 -0.52 -8.26
C TYR A 305 3.49 -0.51 -6.74
N TYR A 306 2.52 -1.22 -6.16
CA TYR A 306 2.40 -1.39 -4.71
C TYR A 306 3.61 -2.12 -4.10
N LYS A 307 4.31 -2.98 -4.86
CA LYS A 307 5.58 -3.62 -4.47
C LYS A 307 6.79 -2.70 -4.68
N LYS A 308 6.76 -1.84 -5.70
CA LYS A 308 7.89 -0.99 -6.14
C LYS A 308 7.94 0.40 -5.48
N SER A 309 6.81 1.00 -5.12
CA SER A 309 6.71 2.41 -4.68
C SER A 309 5.57 2.61 -3.67
N THR A 310 5.82 2.26 -2.42
CA THR A 310 4.74 2.09 -1.43
C THR A 310 4.32 3.40 -0.74
N LEU A 311 5.11 4.48 -0.80
CA LEU A 311 4.72 5.79 -0.24
C LEU A 311 3.73 6.51 -1.16
N SER A 312 4.05 6.63 -2.46
CA SER A 312 3.13 7.16 -3.47
C SER A 312 1.88 6.28 -3.62
N PHE A 313 2.02 4.96 -3.47
CA PHE A 313 0.90 4.03 -3.42
C PHE A 313 -0.01 4.27 -2.20
N LYS A 314 0.54 4.37 -0.99
CA LYS A 314 -0.27 4.62 0.23
C LYS A 314 -0.90 6.02 0.26
N VAL A 315 -0.23 7.02 -0.30
CA VAL A 315 -0.80 8.36 -0.49
C VAL A 315 -1.94 8.30 -1.51
N SER A 316 -1.78 7.57 -2.62
CA SER A 316 -2.84 7.34 -3.61
C SER A 316 -4.02 6.53 -3.04
N GLU A 317 -3.77 5.48 -2.25
CA GLU A 317 -4.78 4.69 -1.53
C GLU A 317 -5.59 5.54 -0.53
N PHE A 318 -4.92 6.47 0.15
CA PHE A 318 -5.57 7.40 1.08
C PHE A 318 -6.40 8.45 0.35
N LEU A 319 -5.88 9.04 -0.73
CA LEU A 319 -6.55 10.09 -1.52
C LEU A 319 -7.71 9.55 -2.38
N SER A 320 -7.67 8.27 -2.77
CA SER A 320 -8.74 7.59 -3.54
C SER A 320 -9.89 7.05 -2.68
N GLY A 321 -9.84 7.20 -1.35
CA GLY A 321 -10.93 6.82 -0.45
C GLY A 321 -11.00 5.33 -0.08
N GLY A 322 -10.07 4.49 -0.53
CA GLY A 322 -10.06 3.03 -0.26
C GLY A 322 -10.02 2.68 1.24
N SER A 323 -9.32 3.49 2.04
CA SER A 323 -9.23 3.33 3.50
C SER A 323 -10.56 3.62 4.24
N PHE A 324 -11.38 4.54 3.71
CA PHE A 324 -12.64 4.94 4.35
C PHE A 324 -13.75 3.89 4.17
N ILE A 325 -13.77 3.23 3.01
CA ILE A 325 -14.76 2.18 2.67
C ILE A 325 -14.41 0.86 3.35
N MET A 326 -13.12 0.48 3.37
CA MET A 326 -12.63 -0.72 4.06
C MET A 326 -12.98 -0.73 5.55
N ASN A 327 -12.85 0.39 6.25
CA ASN A 327 -13.15 0.47 7.69
C ASN A 327 -14.65 0.38 8.00
N LYS A 328 -15.51 0.89 7.11
CA LYS A 328 -16.97 0.82 7.30
C LYS A 328 -17.54 -0.57 6.97
N MET A 329 -16.95 -1.27 5.99
CA MET A 329 -17.37 -2.63 5.61
C MET A 329 -16.81 -3.73 6.53
N ARG A 330 -15.51 -3.69 6.89
CA ARG A 330 -14.88 -4.72 7.76
C ARG A 330 -15.50 -4.79 9.15
N GLY A 331 -15.96 -3.66 9.70
CA GLY A 331 -16.53 -3.58 11.05
C GLY A 331 -17.90 -4.26 11.21
N ARG A 332 -18.69 -4.42 10.14
CA ARG A 332 -20.00 -5.09 10.19
C ARG A 332 -20.00 -6.51 9.63
N TRP A 333 -19.13 -6.82 8.65
CA TRP A 333 -19.05 -8.17 8.07
C TRP A 333 -18.53 -9.23 9.05
N ARG A 334 -17.66 -8.84 9.99
CA ARG A 334 -17.13 -9.75 11.02
C ARG A 334 -18.19 -10.22 12.03
N ASN A 335 -19.30 -9.49 12.16
CA ASN A 335 -20.37 -9.83 13.11
C ASN A 335 -21.43 -10.80 12.55
N GLU A 336 -21.44 -11.09 11.24
CA GLU A 336 -22.43 -11.98 10.61
C GLU A 336 -21.88 -13.38 10.29
N ASN A 337 -20.56 -13.57 10.24
CA ASN A 337 -19.93 -14.90 10.05
C ASN A 337 -19.43 -15.54 11.37
N GLU A 338 -19.70 -14.91 12.52
CA GLU A 338 -19.46 -15.45 13.87
C GLU A 338 -20.78 -15.70 14.64
N ARG A 339 -21.92 -15.86 13.94
CA ARG A 339 -23.21 -16.23 14.54
C ARG A 339 -23.79 -17.51 13.97
#